data_AF-A0A5B9PCN4-F1
#
_entry.id   AF-A0A5B9PCN4-F1
#
_cell.length_a   1.000
_cell.length_b   1.000
_cell.length_c   1.000
_cell.angle_alpha   90.00
_cell.angle_beta   90.00
_cell.angle_gamma   90.00
#
_symmetry.space_group_name_H-M   'P 1'
#
loop_
_entity.id
_entity.type
_entity.pdbx_description
1 polymer ?
#
loop_
_entity_poly.entity_id
_entity_poly.type
_entity_poly.pdbx_seq_one_letter_code
_entity_poly.pdbx_strand_id
1 'polypeptide(L)'
;MNTELTDYLNPMIPAGIEHKKIKTVIAGSASLAGYGQLVGEDYDSFPIEIVRWPAQGWRKVDEDCGDEGGTTEGTFYSSWQGDVLMGSNAAVGGNYVLGYNCAPESADENTDRVPEKALLWHANYHPDGGQLFYPLDHKPFVVPLALPGDDVQPTDFVNFWFDGSQGLYIHPNIWHEGVFTTEGSQRFFDRQGAVHARVSINFPEEFQCLLQADLVKPTV
;
A
#
# COMPACT_ATOMS: atom_id res chain seq x y z
N MET A 1 -10.58 20.81 -15.81
CA MET A 1 -10.71 19.34 -15.82
C MET A 1 -11.77 19.01 -14.79
N ASN A 2 -12.82 18.27 -15.16
CA ASN A 2 -13.73 17.69 -14.18
C ASN A 2 -12.92 16.66 -13.40
N THR A 3 -12.41 17.04 -12.23
CA THR A 3 -11.82 16.08 -11.29
C THR A 3 -12.98 15.44 -10.55
N GLU A 4 -13.64 14.48 -11.19
CA GLU A 4 -14.48 13.55 -10.41
C GLU A 4 -13.57 12.85 -9.41
N LEU A 5 -14.03 12.75 -8.17
CA LEU A 5 -13.32 12.02 -7.13
C LEU A 5 -13.16 10.57 -7.61
N THR A 6 -11.94 10.04 -7.54
CA THR A 6 -11.68 8.64 -7.87
C THR A 6 -12.60 7.75 -7.04
N ASP A 7 -13.41 6.95 -7.71
CA ASP A 7 -14.23 5.93 -7.05
C ASP A 7 -13.37 4.70 -6.79
N TYR A 8 -12.77 4.65 -5.60
CA TYR A 8 -11.93 3.55 -5.18
C TYR A 8 -12.68 2.23 -4.96
N LEU A 9 -14.02 2.24 -4.95
CA LEU A 9 -14.83 1.03 -4.87
C LEU A 9 -15.16 0.50 -6.27
N ASN A 10 -15.13 1.36 -7.30
CA ASN A 10 -15.42 0.99 -8.68
C ASN A 10 -14.35 1.58 -9.62
N PRO A 11 -13.13 1.02 -9.67
CA PRO A 11 -12.00 1.60 -10.41
C PRO A 11 -12.13 1.57 -11.95
N MET A 12 -13.28 1.17 -12.49
CA MET A 12 -13.61 1.17 -13.93
C MET A 12 -12.53 0.54 -14.83
N ILE A 13 -11.94 -0.58 -14.39
CA ILE A 13 -10.82 -1.23 -15.09
C ILE A 13 -11.30 -1.83 -16.42
N PRO A 14 -10.65 -1.53 -17.56
CA PRO A 14 -10.98 -2.14 -18.86
C PRO A 14 -10.73 -3.65 -18.88
N ALA A 15 -11.62 -4.39 -19.55
CA ALA A 15 -11.44 -5.82 -19.76
C ALA A 15 -10.22 -6.11 -20.67
N GLY A 16 -9.54 -7.24 -20.42
CA GLY A 16 -8.38 -7.68 -21.20
C GLY A 16 -7.12 -6.85 -21.02
N ILE A 17 -7.05 -6.03 -19.97
CA ILE A 17 -5.88 -5.20 -19.67
C ILE A 17 -4.64 -6.07 -19.36
N GLU A 18 -3.45 -5.59 -19.69
CA GLU A 18 -2.20 -6.33 -19.46
C GLU A 18 -1.93 -6.50 -17.95
N HIS A 19 -1.41 -7.66 -17.55
CA HIS A 19 -0.93 -7.88 -16.18
C HIS A 19 0.60 -7.93 -16.16
N LYS A 20 1.23 -7.02 -15.43
CA LYS A 20 2.69 -6.96 -15.27
C LYS A 20 3.09 -7.55 -13.92
N LYS A 21 3.74 -8.71 -13.96
CA LYS A 21 4.24 -9.37 -12.76
C LYS A 21 5.42 -8.61 -12.18
N ILE A 22 5.30 -8.24 -10.90
CA ILE A 22 6.40 -7.66 -10.13
C ILE A 22 7.13 -8.75 -9.35
N LYS A 23 8.42 -8.52 -9.07
CA LYS A 23 9.25 -9.49 -8.37
C LYS A 23 8.82 -9.60 -6.91
N THR A 24 8.59 -10.82 -6.43
CA THR A 24 8.36 -11.07 -5.00
C THR A 24 9.66 -11.42 -4.27
N VAL A 25 9.90 -10.82 -3.11
CA VAL A 25 11.05 -11.10 -2.23
C VAL A 25 10.59 -11.28 -0.78
N ILE A 26 11.35 -12.02 0.02
CA ILE A 26 11.11 -12.10 1.47
C ILE A 26 11.52 -10.76 2.10
N ALA A 27 10.64 -10.20 2.92
CA ALA A 27 10.92 -9.00 3.68
C ALA A 27 11.97 -9.27 4.76
N GLY A 28 13.04 -8.48 4.74
CA GLY A 28 14.13 -8.47 5.69
C GLY A 28 14.74 -7.08 5.76
N SER A 29 15.50 -6.78 6.82
CA SER A 29 16.14 -5.46 6.95
C SER A 29 17.01 -5.09 5.75
N ALA A 30 17.69 -6.07 5.14
CA ALA A 30 18.51 -5.83 3.95
C ALA A 30 17.67 -5.59 2.68
N SER A 31 16.55 -6.29 2.51
CA SER A 31 15.70 -6.12 1.32
C SER A 31 14.88 -4.83 1.37
N LEU A 32 14.51 -4.37 2.58
CA LEU A 32 13.75 -3.15 2.82
C LEU A 32 14.60 -1.88 2.87
N ALA A 33 15.92 -1.99 2.64
CA ALA A 33 16.81 -0.84 2.65
C ALA A 33 16.32 0.26 1.68
N GLY A 34 16.06 1.45 2.22
CA GLY A 34 15.53 2.60 1.48
C GLY A 34 14.00 2.68 1.42
N TYR A 35 13.28 1.58 1.65
CA TYR A 35 11.82 1.54 1.67
C TYR A 35 11.23 1.78 3.06
N GLY A 36 11.90 1.24 4.08
CA GLY A 36 11.31 1.19 5.40
C GLY A 36 12.05 0.28 6.37
N GLN A 37 11.36 -0.09 7.45
CA GLN A 37 11.93 -0.87 8.54
C GLN A 37 10.97 -1.96 9.02
N LEU A 38 11.52 -3.09 9.46
CA LEU A 38 10.75 -4.10 10.19
C LEU A 38 10.45 -3.60 11.59
N VAL A 39 9.22 -3.80 12.05
CA VAL A 39 8.76 -3.36 13.38
C VAL A 39 8.40 -4.56 14.24
N GLY A 40 8.91 -4.58 15.47
CA GLY A 40 8.68 -5.65 16.45
C GLY A 40 7.40 -5.45 17.26
N GLU A 41 7.29 -6.19 18.36
CA GLU A 41 6.13 -6.17 19.26
C GLU A 41 5.90 -4.81 19.95
N ASP A 42 6.91 -3.93 19.99
CA ASP A 42 6.86 -2.57 20.52
C ASP A 42 6.32 -1.52 19.53
N TYR A 43 5.56 -1.98 18.53
CA TYR A 43 5.01 -1.17 17.43
C TYR A 43 4.18 0.03 17.90
N ASP A 44 3.54 -0.05 19.07
CA ASP A 44 2.71 1.01 19.63
C ASP A 44 3.53 2.26 20.00
N SER A 45 4.81 2.07 20.31
CA SER A 45 5.77 3.13 20.63
C SER A 45 6.62 3.57 19.44
N PHE A 46 6.45 2.94 18.27
CA PHE A 46 7.27 3.21 17.10
C PHE A 46 7.06 4.64 16.57
N PRO A 47 8.14 5.41 16.33
CA PRO A 47 8.05 6.79 15.87
C PRO A 47 7.66 6.85 14.38
N ILE A 48 6.78 7.78 14.03
CA ILE A 48 6.43 8.06 12.64
C ILE A 48 7.12 9.35 12.21
N GLU A 49 7.89 9.28 11.12
CA GLU A 49 8.44 10.48 10.48
C GLU A 49 7.29 11.37 9.97
N ILE A 50 7.27 12.62 10.39
CA ILE A 50 6.43 13.69 9.82
C ILE A 50 7.35 14.61 9.03
N VAL A 51 7.00 14.85 7.77
CA VAL A 51 7.83 15.61 6.84
C VAL A 51 7.42 17.08 6.88
N ARG A 52 8.43 17.93 6.99
CA ARG A 52 8.23 19.38 6.87
C ARG A 52 7.66 19.73 5.50
N TRP A 53 6.56 20.48 5.49
CA TRP A 53 5.91 20.95 4.29
C TRP A 53 6.92 21.58 3.32
N PRO A 54 6.95 21.16 2.05
CA PRO A 54 7.92 21.68 1.11
C PRO A 54 7.53 23.10 0.68
N ALA A 55 8.52 23.98 0.56
CA ALA A 55 8.32 25.23 -0.15
C ALA A 55 8.40 25.00 -1.66
N GLN A 56 7.53 25.67 -2.44
CA GLN A 56 7.46 25.49 -3.90
C GLN A 56 8.67 26.09 -4.66
N GLY A 57 9.51 26.88 -4.01
CA GLY A 57 10.63 27.59 -4.64
C GLY A 57 11.89 27.58 -3.79
N TRP A 58 12.81 28.50 -4.05
CA TRP A 58 14.11 28.52 -3.38
C TRP A 58 14.08 28.98 -1.91
N ARG A 59 13.03 29.70 -1.50
CA ARG A 59 12.84 30.08 -0.09
C ARG A 59 12.37 28.86 0.68
N LYS A 60 13.06 28.50 1.76
CA LYS A 60 12.71 27.34 2.59
C LYS A 60 11.63 27.69 3.61
N VAL A 61 10.93 26.67 4.10
CA VAL A 61 10.16 26.77 5.35
C VAL A 61 11.14 26.90 6.51
N ASP A 62 10.79 27.68 7.53
CA ASP A 62 11.62 27.92 8.70
C ASP A 62 11.87 26.61 9.49
N GLU A 63 12.96 26.57 10.27
CA GLU A 63 13.42 25.33 10.90
C GLU A 63 12.53 24.82 12.04
N ASP A 64 11.70 25.70 12.60
CA ASP A 64 10.85 25.47 13.77
C ASP A 64 9.37 25.25 13.42
N CYS A 65 9.02 25.15 12.12
CA CYS A 65 7.64 24.89 11.69
C CYS A 65 7.51 24.02 10.43
N GLY A 66 6.29 23.60 10.13
CA GLY A 66 5.89 22.88 8.91
C GLY A 66 5.80 21.36 9.04
N ASP A 67 6.11 20.78 10.21
CA ASP A 67 6.06 19.34 10.52
C ASP A 67 5.16 19.03 11.75
N GLU A 68 4.28 19.95 12.14
CA GLU A 68 3.44 19.84 13.34
C GLU A 68 2.13 19.07 13.11
N GLY A 69 1.96 18.44 11.94
CA GLY A 69 0.74 17.71 11.58
C GLY A 69 0.42 16.54 12.49
N GLY A 70 1.43 15.95 13.14
CA GLY A 70 1.26 14.80 14.04
C GLY A 70 0.78 13.54 13.32
N THR A 71 0.28 12.58 14.09
CA THR A 71 -0.14 11.25 13.59
C THR A 71 -1.59 10.95 13.90
N THR A 72 -2.22 10.13 13.06
CA THR A 72 -3.49 9.44 13.33
C THR A 72 -3.27 7.94 13.34
N GLU A 73 -4.13 7.19 14.03
CA GLU A 73 -4.05 5.74 14.12
C GLU A 73 -5.42 5.07 14.11
N GLY A 74 -5.44 3.80 13.72
CA GLY A 74 -6.65 2.98 13.66
C GLY A 74 -6.35 1.57 13.18
N THR A 75 -7.39 0.76 13.01
CA THR A 75 -7.25 -0.56 12.41
C THR A 75 -7.39 -0.47 10.90
N PHE A 76 -6.42 -1.00 10.16
CA PHE A 76 -6.56 -1.30 8.75
C PHE A 76 -6.99 -2.76 8.57
N TYR A 77 -8.03 -2.99 7.78
CA TYR A 77 -8.56 -4.30 7.45
C TYR A 77 -8.20 -4.62 6.01
N SER A 78 -7.60 -5.78 5.79
CA SER A 78 -7.36 -6.37 4.48
C SER A 78 -8.19 -7.65 4.38
N SER A 79 -9.11 -7.75 3.43
CA SER A 79 -10.06 -8.86 3.37
C SER A 79 -10.39 -9.27 1.95
N TRP A 80 -10.28 -10.56 1.66
CA TRP A 80 -10.83 -11.14 0.44
C TRP A 80 -12.34 -11.33 0.57
N GLN A 81 -13.06 -10.88 -0.46
CA GLN A 81 -14.46 -11.18 -0.72
C GLN A 81 -14.50 -11.88 -2.09
N GLY A 82 -14.48 -13.21 -2.07
CA GLY A 82 -14.22 -14.00 -3.26
C GLY A 82 -12.90 -13.61 -3.93
N ASP A 83 -12.94 -13.19 -5.20
CA ASP A 83 -11.74 -12.72 -5.92
C ASP A 83 -11.40 -11.24 -5.72
N VAL A 84 -12.14 -10.49 -4.89
CA VAL A 84 -11.89 -9.05 -4.69
C VAL A 84 -11.19 -8.83 -3.36
N LEU A 85 -10.02 -8.19 -3.39
CA LEU A 85 -9.30 -7.77 -2.19
C LEU A 85 -9.78 -6.39 -1.76
N MET A 86 -10.41 -6.32 -0.61
CA MET A 86 -10.93 -5.10 0.00
C MET A 86 -9.98 -4.57 1.07
N GLY A 87 -9.81 -3.24 1.08
CA GLY A 87 -9.14 -2.48 2.12
C GLY A 87 -10.13 -1.58 2.85
N SER A 88 -10.07 -1.54 4.18
CA SER A 88 -10.81 -0.57 4.99
C SER A 88 -9.88 0.05 6.02
N ASN A 89 -9.77 1.38 6.03
CA ASN A 89 -8.89 2.10 6.92
C ASN A 89 -9.70 2.91 7.94
N ALA A 90 -9.74 2.45 9.20
CA ALA A 90 -10.44 3.15 10.27
C ALA A 90 -9.73 4.44 10.73
N ALA A 91 -8.44 4.62 10.46
CA ALA A 91 -7.67 5.81 10.85
C ALA A 91 -8.09 7.06 10.06
N VAL A 92 -8.58 6.86 8.83
CA VAL A 92 -8.99 7.94 7.90
C VAL A 92 -10.40 7.76 7.30
N GLY A 93 -11.10 6.66 7.64
CA GLY A 93 -12.47 6.39 7.21
C GLY A 93 -12.65 5.90 5.77
N GLY A 94 -11.61 5.30 5.18
CA GLY A 94 -11.60 4.90 3.77
C GLY A 94 -12.00 3.45 3.51
N ASN A 95 -12.64 3.18 2.37
CA ASN A 95 -12.92 1.83 1.86
C ASN A 95 -12.53 1.76 0.38
N TYR A 96 -11.81 0.72 0.00
CA TYR A 96 -11.13 0.65 -1.29
C TYR A 96 -11.09 -0.79 -1.80
N VAL A 97 -11.23 -0.98 -3.11
CA VAL A 97 -10.77 -2.20 -3.78
C VAL A 97 -9.25 -2.07 -3.94
N LEU A 98 -8.48 -2.97 -3.33
CA LEU A 98 -7.02 -2.98 -3.43
C LEU A 98 -6.53 -3.79 -4.63
N GLY A 99 -7.30 -4.79 -5.05
CA GLY A 99 -6.96 -5.59 -6.22
C GLY A 99 -7.83 -6.83 -6.38
N TYR A 100 -7.45 -7.68 -7.34
CA TYR A 100 -8.24 -8.84 -7.75
C TYR A 100 -7.38 -10.10 -7.84
N ASN A 101 -7.94 -11.26 -7.49
CA ASN A 101 -7.26 -12.56 -7.62
C ASN A 101 -7.19 -13.05 -9.08
N CYS A 102 -8.11 -12.57 -9.91
CA CYS A 102 -8.19 -12.87 -11.34
C CYS A 102 -8.46 -11.58 -12.13
N ALA A 103 -8.58 -11.68 -13.46
CA ALA A 103 -8.91 -10.53 -14.30
C ALA A 103 -10.22 -9.86 -13.78
N PRO A 104 -10.26 -8.53 -13.58
CA PRO A 104 -11.38 -7.87 -12.91
C PRO A 104 -12.76 -8.15 -13.53
N GLU A 105 -12.83 -8.30 -14.85
CA GLU A 105 -14.06 -8.62 -15.58
C GLU A 105 -14.61 -10.02 -15.32
N SER A 106 -13.81 -10.89 -14.70
CA SER A 106 -14.15 -12.27 -14.35
C SER A 106 -14.20 -12.51 -12.83
N ALA A 107 -13.97 -11.46 -12.03
CA ALA A 107 -13.95 -11.56 -10.58
C ALA A 107 -15.35 -11.91 -10.04
N ASP A 108 -15.38 -12.88 -9.13
CA ASP A 108 -16.61 -13.30 -8.44
C ASP A 108 -16.44 -13.11 -6.93
N GLU A 109 -17.27 -12.25 -6.34
CA GLU A 109 -17.28 -11.98 -4.89
C GLU A 109 -17.79 -13.15 -4.04
N ASN A 110 -18.40 -14.17 -4.66
CA ASN A 110 -19.03 -15.30 -3.97
C ASN A 110 -18.23 -16.60 -4.08
N THR A 111 -17.04 -16.56 -4.68
CA THR A 111 -16.20 -17.76 -4.85
C THR A 111 -15.42 -18.10 -3.59
N ASP A 112 -15.18 -19.38 -3.35
CA ASP A 112 -14.34 -19.87 -2.23
C ASP A 112 -12.90 -20.16 -2.66
N ARG A 113 -12.46 -19.62 -3.81
CA ARG A 113 -11.09 -19.81 -4.30
C ARG A 113 -10.09 -19.17 -3.33
N VAL A 114 -9.06 -19.93 -2.97
CA VAL A 114 -7.91 -19.37 -2.26
C VAL A 114 -7.14 -18.46 -3.21
N PRO A 115 -6.87 -17.21 -2.84
CA PRO A 115 -6.18 -16.29 -3.72
C PRO A 115 -4.69 -16.62 -3.81
N GLU A 116 -4.14 -16.57 -5.03
CA GLU A 116 -2.72 -16.86 -5.28
C GLU A 116 -1.92 -15.59 -5.59
N LYS A 117 -2.63 -14.53 -6.00
CA LYS A 117 -2.08 -13.26 -6.45
C LYS A 117 -3.04 -12.12 -6.17
N ALA A 118 -2.53 -10.89 -6.19
CA ALA A 118 -3.32 -9.67 -6.24
C ALA A 118 -2.93 -8.87 -7.48
N LEU A 119 -3.94 -8.54 -8.30
CA LEU A 119 -3.84 -7.60 -9.41
C LEU A 119 -4.24 -6.22 -8.90
N LEU A 120 -3.27 -5.39 -8.55
CA LEU A 120 -3.50 -4.04 -8.05
C LEU A 120 -3.59 -3.04 -9.22
N TRP A 121 -4.49 -2.08 -9.09
CA TRP A 121 -4.79 -1.06 -10.10
C TRP A 121 -4.31 0.33 -9.70
N HIS A 122 -3.98 0.52 -8.42
CA HIS A 122 -3.56 1.80 -7.87
C HIS A 122 -2.35 1.61 -6.94
N ALA A 123 -1.60 2.69 -6.77
CA ALA A 123 -0.60 2.87 -5.73
C ALA A 123 -0.58 4.36 -5.39
N ASN A 124 -0.01 4.70 -4.26
CA ASN A 124 0.10 6.05 -3.76
C ASN A 124 1.33 6.25 -2.88
N TYR A 125 1.65 7.49 -2.55
CA TYR A 125 2.57 7.79 -1.48
C TYR A 125 2.06 8.95 -0.64
N HIS A 126 2.60 9.02 0.58
CA HIS A 126 2.32 10.05 1.56
C HIS A 126 3.52 10.99 1.68
N PRO A 127 3.42 12.25 1.19
CA PRO A 127 4.50 13.23 1.35
C PRO A 127 4.53 13.86 2.74
N ASP A 128 3.45 13.77 3.52
CA ASP A 128 3.36 14.37 4.86
C ASP A 128 4.01 13.54 5.95
N GLY A 129 4.19 12.23 5.74
CA GLY A 129 4.80 11.36 6.72
C GLY A 129 4.90 9.92 6.28
N GLY A 130 5.53 9.11 7.13
CA GLY A 130 5.59 7.65 6.94
C GLY A 130 4.30 6.97 7.39
N GLN A 131 4.23 5.66 7.17
CA GLN A 131 3.10 4.84 7.56
C GLN A 131 3.55 3.50 8.13
N LEU A 132 2.97 3.11 9.25
CA LEU A 132 3.24 1.86 9.94
C LEU A 132 2.05 0.92 9.80
N PHE A 133 2.30 -0.31 9.37
CA PHE A 133 1.36 -1.42 9.49
C PHE A 133 1.96 -2.53 10.36
N TYR A 134 1.28 -2.91 11.43
CA TYR A 134 1.66 -4.06 12.25
C TYR A 134 0.59 -5.16 12.23
N PRO A 135 0.91 -6.41 11.88
CA PRO A 135 -0.08 -7.49 11.74
C PRO A 135 -0.62 -7.95 13.11
N LEU A 136 -1.85 -7.58 13.45
CA LEU A 136 -2.47 -7.91 14.74
C LEU A 136 -2.89 -9.38 14.85
N ASP A 137 -3.10 -10.04 13.71
CA ASP A 137 -3.49 -11.44 13.67
C ASP A 137 -2.30 -12.39 13.40
N HIS A 138 -1.07 -11.86 13.27
CA HIS A 138 0.15 -12.63 13.05
C HIS A 138 0.09 -13.62 11.88
N LYS A 139 -0.52 -13.18 10.78
CA LYS A 139 -0.65 -13.95 9.54
C LYS A 139 0.22 -13.35 8.43
N PRO A 140 0.62 -14.15 7.43
CA PRO A 140 1.39 -13.66 6.29
C PRO A 140 0.64 -12.58 5.50
N PHE A 141 1.40 -11.64 4.97
CA PHE A 141 0.89 -10.56 4.13
C PHE A 141 1.95 -10.13 3.13
N VAL A 142 1.52 -9.39 2.10
CA VAL A 142 2.44 -8.80 1.13
C VAL A 142 2.22 -7.29 0.98
N VAL A 143 3.27 -6.59 0.57
CA VAL A 143 3.24 -5.14 0.33
C VAL A 143 4.05 -4.82 -0.93
N PRO A 144 3.41 -4.39 -2.03
CA PRO A 144 4.08 -3.82 -3.19
C PRO A 144 4.65 -2.44 -2.86
N LEU A 145 5.96 -2.23 -3.05
CA LEU A 145 6.62 -0.95 -2.80
C LEU A 145 7.50 -0.54 -3.99
N ALA A 146 7.63 0.77 -4.25
CA ALA A 146 8.65 1.36 -5.11
C ALA A 146 9.29 2.59 -4.43
N LEU A 147 10.58 2.82 -4.74
CA LEU A 147 11.32 3.97 -4.19
C LEU A 147 10.78 5.30 -4.73
N PRO A 148 11.08 6.44 -4.06
CA PRO A 148 10.47 7.73 -4.41
C PRO A 148 10.85 8.21 -5.83
N GLY A 149 9.92 8.94 -6.46
CA GLY A 149 10.11 9.64 -7.73
C GLY A 149 8.82 9.71 -8.55
N ASP A 150 8.54 10.86 -9.16
CA ASP A 150 7.32 11.08 -9.96
C ASP A 150 7.27 10.22 -11.24
N ASP A 151 8.42 9.93 -11.84
CA ASP A 151 8.53 9.12 -13.07
C ASP A 151 8.64 7.62 -12.78
N VAL A 152 8.11 7.16 -11.63
CA VAL A 152 8.12 5.75 -11.24
C VAL A 152 7.38 4.91 -12.28
N GLN A 153 7.95 3.75 -12.60
CA GLN A 153 7.40 2.83 -13.60
C GLN A 153 6.85 1.56 -12.93
N PRO A 154 5.90 0.85 -13.58
CA PRO A 154 5.46 -0.47 -13.15
C PRO A 154 6.59 -1.45 -12.79
N THR A 155 7.73 -1.36 -13.48
CA THR A 155 8.90 -2.23 -13.28
C THR A 155 9.73 -1.89 -12.05
N ASP A 156 9.53 -0.73 -11.44
CA ASP A 156 10.26 -0.30 -10.25
C ASP A 156 9.67 -0.87 -8.97
N PHE A 157 8.45 -1.42 -9.05
CA PHE A 157 7.77 -2.05 -7.92
C PHE A 157 8.34 -3.44 -7.61
N VAL A 158 8.50 -3.68 -6.31
CA VAL A 158 8.88 -4.97 -5.74
C VAL A 158 7.83 -5.36 -4.71
N ASN A 159 7.38 -6.61 -4.75
CA ASN A 159 6.42 -7.16 -3.80
C ASN A 159 7.17 -7.79 -2.63
N PHE A 160 6.94 -7.29 -1.42
CA PHE A 160 7.59 -7.77 -0.21
C PHE A 160 6.67 -8.72 0.54
N TRP A 161 7.12 -9.96 0.77
CA TRP A 161 6.38 -10.98 1.49
C TRP A 161 6.83 -11.04 2.95
N PHE A 162 5.88 -10.93 3.88
CA PHE A 162 6.07 -10.99 5.32
C PHE A 162 5.41 -12.26 5.86
N ASP A 163 6.06 -12.93 6.81
CA ASP A 163 5.49 -14.12 7.46
C ASP A 163 4.47 -13.80 8.56
N GLY A 164 4.33 -12.52 8.94
CA GLY A 164 3.41 -12.04 9.97
C GLY A 164 4.04 -11.90 11.36
N SER A 165 5.33 -12.22 11.56
CA SER A 165 5.96 -12.06 12.87
C SER A 165 6.38 -10.61 13.18
N GLN A 166 6.47 -9.76 12.15
CA GLN A 166 6.88 -8.36 12.26
C GLN A 166 5.99 -7.48 11.39
N GLY A 167 5.86 -6.22 11.78
CA GLY A 167 5.24 -5.17 10.99
C GLY A 167 6.20 -4.51 10.00
N LEU A 168 5.66 -3.57 9.23
CA LEU A 168 6.38 -2.75 8.28
C LEU A 168 6.13 -1.27 8.60
N TYR A 169 7.20 -0.54 8.87
CA TYR A 169 7.21 0.91 8.75
C TYR A 169 7.68 1.29 7.35
N ILE A 170 6.95 2.19 6.70
CA ILE A 170 7.21 2.71 5.35
C ILE A 170 7.64 4.17 5.48
N HIS A 171 8.77 4.52 4.87
CA HIS A 171 9.27 5.91 4.86
C HIS A 171 8.33 6.83 4.04
N PRO A 172 8.33 8.15 4.32
CA PRO A 172 7.62 9.11 3.48
C PRO A 172 8.03 9.02 2.00
N ASN A 173 7.11 9.34 1.10
CA ASN A 173 7.30 9.32 -0.37
C ASN A 173 7.58 7.95 -1.02
N ILE A 174 7.52 6.84 -0.26
CA ILE A 174 7.57 5.50 -0.84
C ILE A 174 6.23 5.19 -1.50
N TRP A 175 6.27 4.75 -2.76
CA TRP A 175 5.08 4.30 -3.47
C TRP A 175 4.62 2.95 -2.93
N HIS A 176 3.35 2.84 -2.58
CA HIS A 176 2.72 1.64 -2.04
C HIS A 176 1.19 1.73 -2.22
N GLU A 177 0.46 0.64 -2.09
CA GLU A 177 -1.01 0.73 -1.98
C GLU A 177 -1.42 0.69 -0.51
N GLY A 178 -1.30 -0.50 0.08
CA GLY A 178 -1.56 -0.83 1.47
C GLY A 178 -1.04 -2.24 1.72
N VAL A 179 -1.56 -2.90 2.75
CA VAL A 179 -1.17 -4.28 3.09
C VAL A 179 -2.17 -5.29 2.56
N PHE A 180 -1.67 -6.35 1.93
CA PHE A 180 -2.50 -7.40 1.32
C PHE A 180 -2.41 -8.68 2.16
N THR A 181 -3.50 -9.07 2.80
CA THR A 181 -3.59 -10.41 3.43
C THR A 181 -3.44 -11.49 2.37
N THR A 182 -2.69 -12.55 2.66
CA THR A 182 -2.51 -13.63 1.68
C THR A 182 -3.76 -14.50 1.51
N GLU A 183 -4.66 -14.49 2.49
CA GLU A 183 -5.93 -15.21 2.45
C GLU A 183 -6.93 -14.61 3.46
N GLY A 184 -8.22 -14.88 3.24
CA GLY A 184 -9.29 -14.51 4.18
C GLY A 184 -9.27 -13.04 4.59
N SER A 185 -9.26 -12.79 5.90
CA SER A 185 -9.20 -11.44 6.48
C SER A 185 -8.10 -11.32 7.53
N GLN A 186 -7.48 -10.15 7.58
CA GLN A 186 -6.43 -9.78 8.52
C GLN A 186 -6.54 -8.32 8.94
N ARG A 187 -6.27 -8.08 10.23
CA ARG A 187 -6.23 -6.75 10.84
C ARG A 187 -4.79 -6.29 11.04
N PHE A 188 -4.59 -5.00 10.85
CA PHE A 188 -3.32 -4.34 11.06
C PHE A 188 -3.52 -3.10 11.92
N PHE A 189 -2.64 -2.88 12.88
CA PHE A 189 -2.49 -1.56 13.48
C PHE A 189 -1.90 -0.64 12.42
N ASP A 190 -2.58 0.46 12.12
CA ASP A 190 -2.15 1.49 11.19
C ASP A 190 -1.88 2.78 11.96
N ARG A 191 -0.71 3.38 11.74
CA ARG A 191 -0.38 4.74 12.20
C ARG A 191 0.35 5.49 11.10
N GLN A 192 -0.11 6.69 10.79
CA GLN A 192 0.38 7.50 9.68
C GLN A 192 0.30 8.99 10.00
N GLY A 193 0.84 9.85 9.13
CA GLY A 193 0.68 11.30 9.21
C GLY A 193 -0.80 11.71 9.24
N ALA A 194 -1.16 12.66 10.10
CA ALA A 194 -2.57 13.05 10.27
C ALA A 194 -3.07 14.00 9.17
N VAL A 195 -2.16 14.60 8.38
CA VAL A 195 -2.54 15.41 7.22
C VAL A 195 -3.10 14.51 6.13
N HIS A 196 -2.58 13.27 6.01
CA HIS A 196 -3.01 12.27 5.03
C HIS A 196 -2.96 12.84 3.60
N ALA A 197 -1.85 13.52 3.27
CA ALA A 197 -1.62 13.93 1.91
C ALA A 197 -1.37 12.68 1.07
N ARG A 198 -1.97 12.60 -0.11
CA ARG A 198 -1.85 11.43 -0.98
C ARG A 198 -1.60 11.86 -2.42
N VAL A 199 -0.57 11.29 -3.01
CA VAL A 199 -0.31 11.36 -4.45
C VAL A 199 -0.45 9.95 -5.01
N SER A 200 -1.16 9.80 -6.11
CA SER A 200 -1.68 8.51 -6.58
C SER A 200 -1.27 8.21 -8.01
N ILE A 201 -1.10 6.92 -8.30
CA ILE A 201 -1.02 6.34 -9.64
C ILE A 201 -2.29 5.54 -9.90
N ASN A 202 -2.86 5.70 -11.09
CA ASN A 202 -3.85 4.80 -11.66
C ASN A 202 -3.19 3.99 -12.78
N PHE A 203 -2.79 2.75 -12.49
CA PHE A 203 -2.05 1.91 -13.45
C PHE A 203 -2.82 1.64 -14.76
N PRO A 204 -4.14 1.37 -14.73
CA PRO A 204 -4.92 1.28 -15.95
C PRO A 204 -4.87 2.53 -16.82
N GLU A 205 -5.02 3.72 -16.23
CA GLU A 205 -5.05 4.97 -16.99
C GLU A 205 -3.65 5.35 -17.50
N GLU A 206 -2.64 5.28 -16.65
CA GLU A 206 -1.30 5.80 -16.92
C GLU A 206 -0.41 4.81 -17.69
N PHE A 207 -0.55 3.51 -17.40
CA PHE A 207 0.37 2.48 -17.91
C PHE A 207 -0.33 1.36 -18.69
N GLN A 208 -1.67 1.39 -18.80
CA GLN A 208 -2.47 0.39 -19.51
C GLN A 208 -2.22 -1.04 -18.99
N CYS A 209 -1.96 -1.17 -17.69
CA CYS A 209 -1.72 -2.45 -17.04
C CYS A 209 -2.27 -2.52 -15.61
N LEU A 210 -2.34 -3.73 -15.06
CA LEU A 210 -2.39 -4.00 -13.63
C LEU A 210 -1.05 -4.56 -13.18
N LEU A 211 -0.63 -4.26 -11.95
CA LEU A 211 0.53 -4.95 -11.37
C LEU A 211 0.08 -6.25 -10.73
N GLN A 212 0.82 -7.34 -10.95
CA GLN A 212 0.57 -8.63 -10.32
C GLN A 212 1.58 -8.88 -9.21
N ALA A 213 1.09 -8.88 -7.97
CA ALA A 213 1.80 -9.29 -6.77
C ALA A 213 1.46 -10.75 -6.42
N ASP A 214 2.44 -11.63 -6.30
CA ASP A 214 2.18 -13.00 -5.82
C ASP A 214 1.94 -12.99 -4.30
N LEU A 215 0.94 -13.74 -3.81
CA LEU A 215 0.64 -13.84 -2.37
C LEU A 215 1.40 -14.99 -1.68
N VAL A 216 1.95 -15.89 -2.46
CA VAL A 216 2.68 -17.05 -1.95
C VAL A 216 4.10 -16.69 -1.54
N LYS A 217 4.62 -17.38 -0.53
CA LYS A 217 6.02 -17.25 -0.11
C LYS A 217 6.93 -17.58 -1.31
N PRO A 218 7.89 -16.71 -1.67
CA PRO A 218 8.82 -17.00 -2.76
C PRO A 218 9.70 -18.20 -2.40
N THR A 219 9.97 -19.05 -3.38
CA THR A 219 10.94 -20.13 -3.27
C THR A 219 12.35 -19.53 -3.38
N VAL A 220 13.24 -19.90 -2.45
CA VAL A 220 14.65 -19.47 -2.41
C VAL A 220 15.47 -20.24 -3.43
#